data_AF-G0P3N5-F1
#
_entry.id   AF-G0P3N5-F1
#
_cell.length_a   1.000
_cell.length_b   1.000
_cell.length_c   1.000
_cell.angle_alpha   90.00
_cell.angle_beta   90.00
_cell.angle_gamma   90.00
#
_symmetry.space_group_name_H-M   'P 1'
#
loop_
_entity.id
_entity.type
_entity.pdbx_description
1 polymer ?
#
loop_
_entity_poly.entity_id
_entity_poly.type
_entity_poly.pdbx_seq_one_letter_code
_entity_poly.pdbx_strand_id
1 'polypeptide(L)'
;MLSRLTMTVPNAVNLTSGVRFFANTAVKSARYGGGSGTQSGFGSRINQGFGVRTGPTLKERLLGPTTGKPFIYGTYALAGASVFGVGALMYYGLISKEQSILQQSALWPSYVRERISSTYTYLAGSIALTAASGVAASRSPAIMRMTAGGGLMSLFGTMAVMIATGMLARSVDYENTLVKHLAWALHCGVMGAVLAPLCFMGGPVLTRAAWYTAGIVGGLSATAITAPSEKFLMMSGPLAMGFGVVFMANIGTFFLPPGSAIGASLASIVIYGGLILFSAFLLYDTQRLVKTAEMHPHKSQLTQFNGESLYIRPFDPINAQMSIYMDVLNIFIRLVMIMGGMSGNKRK
;
A
#
# COMPACT_ATOMS: atom_id res chain seq x y z
N MET A 1 53.87 -29.05 -21.50
CA MET A 1 54.76 -27.88 -21.64
C MET A 1 54.18 -27.00 -22.73
N LEU A 2 53.95 -25.70 -22.43
CA LEU A 2 53.96 -24.52 -23.33
C LEU A 2 53.14 -24.62 -24.64
N SER A 3 52.29 -23.71 -25.09
CA SER A 3 52.09 -22.29 -24.80
C SER A 3 50.90 -21.77 -25.67
N ARG A 4 50.17 -20.78 -25.13
CA ARG A 4 49.72 -19.50 -25.75
C ARG A 4 49.07 -19.52 -27.16
N LEU A 5 47.78 -19.18 -27.22
CA LEU A 5 47.21 -17.88 -27.64
C LEU A 5 47.27 -17.58 -29.15
N THR A 6 46.12 -17.69 -29.81
CA THR A 6 45.71 -16.72 -30.84
C THR A 6 44.23 -16.39 -30.65
N MET A 7 43.99 -15.09 -30.59
CA MET A 7 42.76 -14.39 -30.29
C MET A 7 42.21 -13.90 -31.63
N THR A 8 41.01 -14.31 -32.02
CA THR A 8 40.30 -13.78 -33.19
C THR A 8 39.02 -13.10 -32.74
N VAL A 9 39.06 -11.77 -32.83
CA VAL A 9 37.97 -10.82 -32.60
C VAL A 9 37.01 -10.84 -33.80
N PRO A 10 35.68 -10.86 -33.60
CA PRO A 10 34.75 -10.36 -34.59
C PRO A 10 34.32 -8.93 -34.25
N ASN A 11 34.41 -8.12 -35.30
CA ASN A 11 34.11 -6.70 -35.48
C ASN A 11 32.97 -6.07 -34.66
N ALA A 12 33.27 -4.84 -34.24
CA ALA A 12 32.40 -3.86 -33.63
C ALA A 12 31.13 -3.57 -34.45
N VAL A 13 29.99 -3.62 -33.77
CA VAL A 13 28.74 -2.98 -34.20
C VAL A 13 28.50 -1.78 -33.28
N ASN A 14 28.34 -0.62 -33.91
CA ASN A 14 28.27 0.71 -33.33
C ASN A 14 27.32 0.84 -32.12
N LEU A 15 27.90 1.24 -30.98
CA LEU A 15 27.19 1.87 -29.87
C LEU A 15 26.74 3.28 -30.28
N THR A 16 25.50 3.41 -30.76
CA THR A 16 24.86 4.73 -30.84
C THR A 16 24.32 5.12 -29.48
N SER A 17 25.11 5.92 -28.76
CA SER A 17 24.70 6.70 -27.60
C SER A 17 23.59 7.68 -27.98
N GLY A 18 22.34 7.30 -27.75
CA GLY A 18 21.17 8.16 -27.90
C GLY A 18 21.10 9.21 -26.79
N VAL A 19 21.91 10.26 -26.91
CA VAL A 19 21.73 11.52 -26.16
C VAL A 19 20.40 12.12 -26.62
N ARG A 20 19.35 11.96 -25.80
CA ARG A 20 18.06 12.60 -26.05
C ARG A 20 18.20 14.09 -25.75
N PHE A 21 18.28 14.88 -26.82
CA PHE A 21 18.14 16.33 -26.79
C PHE A 21 16.83 16.70 -26.07
N PHE A 22 16.95 17.56 -25.05
CA PHE A 22 15.83 18.26 -24.45
C PHE A 22 15.24 19.22 -25.50
N ALA A 23 14.15 18.83 -26.15
CA ALA A 23 13.37 19.73 -26.99
C ALA A 23 12.46 20.58 -26.10
N ASN A 24 12.97 21.76 -25.75
CA ASN A 24 12.26 22.84 -25.09
C ASN A 24 11.43 23.61 -26.14
N THR A 25 10.35 23.03 -26.68
CA THR A 25 9.47 23.76 -27.61
C THR A 25 8.04 23.21 -27.59
N ALA A 26 7.26 23.65 -26.60
CA ALA A 26 5.80 23.59 -26.64
C ALA A 26 5.18 24.89 -26.07
N VAL A 27 5.86 26.01 -26.28
CA VAL A 27 5.30 27.35 -26.06
C VAL A 27 5.23 28.02 -27.44
N LYS A 28 4.01 28.40 -27.83
CA LYS A 28 3.60 29.02 -29.11
C LYS A 28 3.42 28.09 -30.33
N SER A 29 2.23 27.53 -30.43
CA SER A 29 1.56 27.30 -31.73
C SER A 29 0.05 27.42 -31.55
N ALA A 30 -0.39 28.63 -31.19
CA ALA A 30 -1.78 29.05 -31.27
C ALA A 30 -1.81 30.52 -31.75
N ARG A 31 -1.32 30.75 -32.97
CA ARG A 31 -1.52 32.00 -33.68
C ARG A 31 -1.35 31.74 -35.17
N TYR A 32 -2.36 32.19 -35.93
CA TYR A 32 -2.49 32.18 -37.38
C TYR A 32 -2.96 30.89 -38.06
N GLY A 33 -4.21 30.95 -38.52
CA GLY A 33 -4.87 30.00 -39.40
C GLY A 33 -6.16 30.61 -39.93
N GLY A 34 -6.07 31.74 -40.61
CA GLY A 34 -7.18 32.39 -41.32
C GLY A 34 -6.86 32.42 -42.81
N GLY A 35 -7.24 31.35 -43.50
CA GLY A 35 -7.10 31.22 -44.95
C GLY A 35 -8.21 31.95 -45.69
N SER A 36 -7.79 32.66 -46.73
CA SER A 36 -8.58 33.34 -47.75
C SER A 36 -9.59 32.43 -48.47
N GLY A 37 -10.83 32.89 -48.59
CA GLY A 37 -11.86 32.27 -49.42
C GLY A 37 -12.99 33.27 -49.69
N THR A 38 -12.95 33.87 -50.88
CA THR A 38 -13.93 34.80 -51.42
C THR A 38 -15.27 34.10 -51.65
N GLN A 39 -16.33 34.50 -50.96
CA GLN A 39 -17.69 34.30 -51.48
C GLN A 39 -18.66 35.35 -50.92
N SER A 40 -19.31 36.02 -51.86
CA SER A 40 -20.36 37.02 -51.69
C SER A 40 -21.60 36.42 -51.01
N GLY A 41 -22.14 37.15 -50.03
CA GLY A 41 -23.38 36.78 -49.35
C GLY A 41 -23.97 37.98 -48.61
N PHE A 42 -24.84 38.70 -49.28
CA PHE A 42 -25.67 39.77 -48.75
C PHE A 42 -26.69 39.16 -47.77
N GLY A 43 -26.66 39.50 -46.48
CA GLY A 43 -27.52 38.87 -45.50
C GLY A 43 -27.40 39.46 -44.10
N SER A 44 -28.24 40.45 -43.83
CA SER A 44 -28.53 41.03 -42.51
C SER A 44 -28.86 39.95 -41.47
N ARG A 45 -28.17 39.95 -40.32
CA ARG A 45 -28.75 40.23 -38.99
C ARG A 45 -27.72 40.00 -37.89
N ILE A 46 -27.46 41.09 -37.19
CA ILE A 46 -26.85 41.16 -35.87
C ILE A 46 -27.67 40.26 -34.93
N ASN A 47 -27.03 39.21 -34.41
CA ASN A 47 -27.43 38.59 -33.16
C ASN A 47 -26.15 38.33 -32.34
N GLN A 48 -25.53 39.41 -31.88
CA GLN A 48 -24.64 39.37 -30.72
C GLN A 48 -25.51 39.11 -29.49
N GLY A 49 -26.00 37.88 -29.37
CA GLY A 49 -26.37 37.37 -28.06
C GLY A 49 -25.11 37.34 -27.22
N PHE A 50 -25.16 37.92 -26.02
CA PHE A 50 -24.16 37.75 -24.98
C PHE A 50 -24.00 36.25 -24.71
N GLY A 51 -23.14 35.60 -25.49
CA GLY A 51 -22.65 34.26 -25.23
C GLY A 51 -21.75 34.35 -24.02
N VAL A 52 -22.34 34.34 -22.83
CA VAL A 52 -21.64 33.94 -21.63
C VAL A 52 -21.04 32.60 -22.00
N ARG A 53 -19.72 32.55 -22.21
CA ARG A 53 -18.99 31.29 -22.17
C ARG A 53 -19.14 30.81 -20.75
N THR A 54 -20.25 30.15 -20.45
CA THR A 54 -20.46 29.49 -19.18
C THR A 54 -19.35 28.47 -19.13
N GLY A 55 -18.29 28.78 -18.39
CA GLY A 55 -17.23 27.82 -18.13
C GLY A 55 -17.90 26.55 -17.62
N PRO A 56 -17.36 25.36 -17.95
CA PRO A 56 -18.00 24.11 -17.55
C PRO A 56 -18.31 24.18 -16.06
N THR A 57 -19.56 23.88 -15.73
CA THR A 57 -20.08 24.03 -14.36
C THR A 57 -19.23 23.19 -13.39
N LEU A 58 -19.21 23.51 -12.10
CA LEU A 58 -18.46 22.71 -11.12
C LEU A 58 -18.80 21.21 -11.24
N LYS A 59 -20.07 20.90 -11.43
CA LYS A 59 -20.56 19.53 -11.69
C LYS A 59 -19.93 18.92 -12.95
N GLU A 60 -19.80 19.68 -14.02
CA GLU A 60 -19.24 19.24 -15.31
C GLU A 60 -17.71 19.13 -15.29
N ARG A 61 -17.01 19.94 -14.48
CA ARG A 61 -15.56 19.79 -14.23
C ARG A 61 -15.25 18.59 -13.33
N LEU A 62 -16.13 18.33 -12.36
CA LEU A 62 -15.96 17.28 -11.36
C LEU A 62 -16.38 15.90 -11.87
N LEU A 63 -17.45 15.83 -12.66
CA LEU A 63 -17.94 14.62 -13.33
C LEU A 63 -17.37 14.45 -14.75
N GLY A 64 -16.69 15.46 -15.27
CA GLY A 64 -16.04 15.43 -16.57
C GLY A 64 -14.90 14.40 -16.65
N PRO A 65 -14.47 14.06 -17.87
CA PRO A 65 -13.43 13.06 -18.11
C PRO A 65 -12.10 13.48 -17.48
N THR A 66 -11.50 12.57 -16.71
CA THR A 66 -10.24 12.83 -16.03
C THR A 66 -9.07 12.99 -17.02
N THR A 67 -8.23 13.99 -16.78
CA THR A 67 -6.97 14.20 -17.54
C THR A 67 -5.78 13.40 -16.96
N GLY A 68 -6.02 12.50 -16.00
CA GLY A 68 -4.95 11.72 -15.33
C GLY A 68 -4.12 12.50 -14.30
N LYS A 69 -4.29 13.82 -14.21
CA LYS A 69 -3.61 14.72 -13.24
C LYS A 69 -3.67 14.23 -11.78
N PRO A 70 -4.80 13.68 -11.27
CA PRO A 70 -4.84 13.23 -9.88
C PRO A 70 -3.85 12.12 -9.56
N PHE A 71 -3.59 11.20 -10.50
CA PHE A 71 -2.62 10.13 -10.30
C PHE A 71 -1.18 10.66 -10.33
N ILE A 72 -0.89 11.66 -11.18
CA ILE A 72 0.43 12.33 -11.21
C ILE A 72 0.72 13.02 -9.88
N TYR A 73 -0.26 13.76 -9.35
CA TYR A 73 -0.13 14.39 -8.03
C TYR A 73 0.05 13.35 -6.93
N GLY A 74 -0.64 12.21 -7.01
CA GLY A 74 -0.45 11.09 -6.10
C GLY A 74 0.98 10.54 -6.12
N THR A 75 1.58 10.39 -7.30
CA THR A 75 2.99 9.98 -7.43
C THR A 75 3.96 11.00 -6.82
N TYR A 76 3.73 12.30 -7.03
CA TYR A 76 4.55 13.34 -6.41
C TYR A 76 4.38 13.38 -4.89
N ALA A 77 3.16 13.18 -4.39
CA ALA A 77 2.91 13.07 -2.96
C ALA A 77 3.65 11.87 -2.35
N LEU A 78 3.62 10.71 -3.02
CA LEU A 78 4.39 9.53 -2.60
C LEU A 78 5.89 9.80 -2.59
N ALA A 79 6.43 10.38 -3.66
CA ALA A 79 7.85 10.72 -3.74
C ALA A 79 8.27 11.72 -2.65
N GLY A 80 7.46 12.76 -2.44
CA GLY A 80 7.67 13.75 -1.38
C GLY A 80 7.62 13.13 0.01
N ALA A 81 6.65 12.26 0.28
CA ALA A 81 6.54 11.55 1.55
C ALA A 81 7.74 10.65 1.82
N SER A 82 8.26 9.96 0.79
CA SER A 82 9.46 9.12 0.93
C SER A 82 10.69 9.96 1.25
N VAL A 83 10.93 11.06 0.54
CA VAL A 83 12.07 11.96 0.80
C VAL A 83 11.95 12.59 2.18
N PHE A 84 10.75 13.06 2.55
CA PHE A 84 10.49 13.61 3.87
C PHE A 84 10.70 12.58 4.97
N GLY A 85 10.19 11.35 4.80
CA GLY A 85 10.36 10.27 5.77
C GLY A 85 11.83 9.92 6.00
N VAL A 86 12.59 9.70 4.92
CA VAL A 86 14.03 9.44 4.99
C VAL A 86 14.79 10.62 5.60
N GLY A 87 14.50 11.84 5.18
CA GLY A 87 15.13 13.05 5.73
C GLY A 87 14.82 13.26 7.21
N ALA A 88 13.58 13.02 7.64
CA ALA A 88 13.19 13.07 9.04
C ALA A 88 13.93 12.02 9.86
N LEU A 89 14.06 10.79 9.37
CA LEU A 89 14.81 9.72 10.05
C LEU A 89 16.29 10.05 10.17
N MET A 90 16.91 10.60 9.12
CA MET A 90 18.30 11.08 9.17
C MET A 90 18.46 12.20 10.20
N TYR A 91 17.55 13.18 10.19
CA TYR A 91 17.57 14.29 11.14
C TYR A 91 17.40 13.82 12.58
N TYR A 92 16.41 12.96 12.85
CA TYR A 92 16.18 12.42 14.18
C TYR A 92 17.34 11.55 14.63
N GLY A 93 17.88 10.67 13.77
CA GLY A 93 19.03 9.83 14.10
C GLY A 93 20.29 10.60 14.47
N LEU A 94 20.50 11.80 13.89
CA LEU A 94 21.64 12.67 14.23
C LEU A 94 21.46 13.44 15.55
N ILE A 95 20.21 13.73 15.94
CA ILE A 95 19.90 14.59 17.09
C ILE A 95 19.53 13.78 18.34
N SER A 96 18.98 12.58 18.18
CA SER A 96 18.54 11.76 19.30
C SER A 96 19.74 11.18 20.07
N LYS A 97 19.86 11.56 21.34
CA LYS A 97 20.74 10.90 22.33
C LYS A 97 20.12 9.64 22.94
N GLU A 98 18.88 9.31 22.57
CA GLU A 98 18.20 8.10 23.00
C GLU A 98 18.77 6.86 22.32
N GLN A 99 18.90 5.77 23.07
CA GLN A 99 19.35 4.50 22.50
C GLN A 99 18.28 3.99 21.53
N SER A 100 18.70 3.71 20.29
CA SER A 100 17.84 3.05 19.32
C SER A 100 17.39 1.68 19.84
N ILE A 101 16.22 1.21 19.39
CA ILE A 101 15.73 -0.13 19.70
C ILE A 101 16.78 -1.18 19.32
N LEU A 102 17.53 -0.97 18.22
CA LEU A 102 18.65 -1.81 17.81
C LEU A 102 19.76 -1.86 18.85
N GLN A 103 20.14 -0.73 19.45
CA GLN A 103 21.19 -0.71 20.47
C GLN A 103 20.72 -1.36 21.78
N GLN A 104 19.46 -1.17 22.16
CA GLN A 104 18.85 -1.89 23.27
C GLN A 104 18.69 -3.39 22.99
N SER A 105 18.54 -3.77 21.72
CA SER A 105 18.38 -5.17 21.32
C SER A 105 19.58 -6.07 21.65
N ALA A 106 20.78 -5.49 21.76
CA ALA A 106 21.96 -6.20 22.23
C ALA A 106 21.79 -6.72 23.67
N LEU A 107 21.04 -5.99 24.50
CA LEU A 107 20.75 -6.32 25.91
C LEU A 107 19.46 -7.14 26.07
N TRP A 108 18.71 -7.39 25.00
CA TRP A 108 17.45 -8.13 25.10
C TRP A 108 17.64 -9.56 25.58
N PRO A 109 16.87 -9.99 26.60
CA PRO A 109 16.72 -11.39 26.95
C PRO A 109 16.24 -12.24 25.77
N SER A 110 16.59 -13.53 25.77
CA SER A 110 16.24 -14.48 24.70
C SER A 110 14.74 -14.55 24.40
N TYR A 111 13.88 -14.42 25.43
CA TYR A 111 12.43 -14.50 25.27
C TYR A 111 11.84 -13.34 24.45
N VAL A 112 12.43 -12.14 24.48
CA VAL A 112 11.94 -10.99 23.68
C VAL A 112 12.21 -11.25 22.20
N ARG A 113 13.41 -11.75 21.89
CA ARG A 113 13.80 -12.12 20.52
C ARG A 113 12.92 -13.25 19.98
N GLU A 114 12.61 -14.24 20.81
CA GLU A 114 11.73 -15.35 20.43
C GLU A 114 10.29 -14.90 20.16
N ARG A 115 9.75 -13.97 20.96
CA ARG A 115 8.42 -13.37 20.73
C ARG A 115 8.35 -12.59 19.41
N ILE A 116 9.37 -11.79 19.12
CA ILE A 116 9.45 -11.05 17.86
C ILE A 116 9.61 -12.02 16.68
N SER A 117 10.53 -12.98 16.80
CA SER A 117 10.79 -13.99 15.76
C SER A 117 9.53 -14.80 15.44
N SER A 118 8.86 -15.36 16.45
CA SER A 118 7.61 -16.11 16.26
C SER A 118 6.53 -15.27 15.61
N THR A 119 6.38 -13.99 15.99
CA THR A 119 5.45 -13.06 15.34
C THR A 119 5.74 -12.92 13.85
N TYR A 120 6.99 -12.74 13.45
CA TYR A 120 7.38 -12.68 12.03
C TYR A 120 7.25 -14.01 11.30
N THR A 121 7.42 -15.15 11.99
CA THR A 121 7.16 -16.48 11.42
C THR A 121 5.67 -16.64 11.10
N TYR A 122 4.78 -16.26 12.02
CA TYR A 122 3.33 -16.28 11.75
C TYR A 122 2.93 -15.27 10.68
N LEU A 123 3.58 -14.10 10.63
CA LEU A 123 3.38 -13.14 9.53
C LEU A 123 3.72 -13.77 8.17
N ALA A 124 4.91 -14.38 8.05
CA ALA A 124 5.33 -15.07 6.83
C ALA A 124 4.39 -16.22 6.46
N GLY A 125 3.98 -17.02 7.45
CA GLY A 125 2.96 -18.06 7.29
C GLY A 125 1.62 -17.51 6.81
N SER A 126 1.19 -16.36 7.34
CA SER A 126 -0.05 -15.69 6.96
C SER A 126 -0.02 -15.26 5.50
N ILE A 127 1.09 -14.67 5.07
CA ILE A 127 1.31 -14.26 3.67
C ILE A 127 1.29 -15.47 2.75
N ALA A 128 2.02 -16.54 3.09
CA ALA A 128 2.07 -17.77 2.30
C ALA A 128 0.69 -18.42 2.18
N LEU A 129 -0.05 -18.51 3.29
CA LEU A 129 -1.39 -19.08 3.32
C LEU A 129 -2.40 -18.22 2.55
N THR A 130 -2.29 -16.89 2.66
CA THR A 130 -3.11 -15.94 1.88
C THR A 130 -2.86 -16.10 0.39
N ALA A 131 -1.59 -16.23 -0.02
CA ALA A 131 -1.24 -16.44 -1.42
C ALA A 131 -1.76 -17.78 -1.96
N ALA A 132 -1.57 -18.87 -1.20
CA ALA A 132 -2.08 -20.19 -1.55
C ALA A 132 -3.62 -20.18 -1.67
N SER A 133 -4.31 -19.56 -0.70
CA SER A 133 -5.75 -19.40 -0.72
C SER A 133 -6.22 -18.54 -1.89
N GLY A 134 -5.54 -17.42 -2.19
CA GLY A 134 -5.88 -16.57 -3.33
C GLY A 134 -5.77 -17.29 -4.67
N VAL A 135 -4.72 -18.11 -4.84
CA VAL A 135 -4.57 -18.96 -6.03
C VAL A 135 -5.69 -20.00 -6.10
N ALA A 136 -6.01 -20.68 -4.99
CA ALA A 136 -7.10 -21.65 -4.95
C ALA A 136 -8.47 -21.00 -5.25
N ALA A 137 -8.74 -19.84 -4.65
CA ALA A 137 -9.95 -19.07 -4.84
C ALA A 137 -10.10 -18.52 -6.26
N SER A 138 -8.99 -18.10 -6.90
CA SER A 138 -9.00 -17.62 -8.28
C SER A 138 -9.45 -18.68 -9.30
N ARG A 139 -9.29 -19.96 -8.95
CA ARG A 139 -9.75 -21.10 -9.77
C ARG A 139 -11.21 -21.45 -9.54
N SER A 140 -11.87 -20.87 -8.53
CA SER A 140 -13.27 -21.14 -8.18
C SER A 140 -14.19 -20.06 -8.76
N PRO A 141 -15.05 -20.39 -9.75
CA PRO A 141 -15.97 -19.42 -10.34
C PRO A 141 -16.98 -18.85 -9.34
N ALA A 142 -17.36 -19.63 -8.32
CA ALA A 142 -18.28 -19.19 -7.28
C ALA A 142 -17.67 -18.07 -6.42
N ILE A 143 -16.43 -18.28 -5.96
CA ILE A 143 -15.71 -17.27 -5.16
C ILE A 143 -15.45 -16.03 -6.00
N MET A 144 -15.02 -16.20 -7.25
CA MET A 144 -14.76 -15.08 -8.15
C MET A 144 -16.01 -14.26 -8.46
N ARG A 145 -17.19 -14.89 -8.62
CA ARG A 145 -18.45 -14.16 -8.79
C ARG A 145 -18.83 -13.37 -7.54
N MET A 146 -18.55 -13.89 -6.36
CA MET A 146 -18.77 -13.18 -5.11
C MET A 146 -17.79 -12.01 -4.98
N THR A 147 -16.48 -12.24 -5.10
CA THR A 147 -15.45 -11.23 -4.77
C THR A 147 -15.20 -10.23 -5.89
N ALA A 148 -15.42 -10.59 -7.16
CA ALA A 148 -15.37 -9.65 -8.28
C ALA A 148 -16.74 -9.02 -8.60
N GLY A 149 -17.82 -9.47 -7.94
CA GLY A 149 -19.16 -8.93 -8.12
C GLY A 149 -19.25 -7.51 -7.56
N GLY A 150 -19.27 -6.49 -8.42
CA GLY A 150 -19.26 -5.07 -8.05
C GLY A 150 -20.52 -4.52 -7.35
N GLY A 151 -21.34 -5.37 -6.74
CA GLY A 151 -22.54 -4.93 -6.00
C GLY A 151 -22.22 -4.49 -4.58
N LEU A 152 -22.95 -3.49 -4.05
CA LEU A 152 -22.81 -3.03 -2.66
C LEU A 152 -22.97 -4.18 -1.65
N MET A 153 -23.82 -5.16 -1.93
CA MET A 153 -24.01 -6.34 -1.07
C MET A 153 -22.74 -7.20 -0.98
N SER A 154 -22.01 -7.36 -2.09
CA SER A 154 -20.74 -8.08 -2.09
C SER A 154 -19.67 -7.28 -1.34
N LEU A 155 -19.62 -5.96 -1.51
CA LEU A 155 -18.70 -5.10 -0.79
C LEU A 155 -18.89 -5.23 0.73
N PHE A 156 -20.09 -4.94 1.23
CA PHE A 156 -20.38 -5.00 2.66
C PHE A 156 -20.29 -6.43 3.18
N GLY A 157 -20.68 -7.42 2.37
CA GLY A 157 -20.55 -8.84 2.71
C GLY A 157 -19.09 -9.27 2.90
N THR A 158 -18.22 -9.01 1.92
CA THR A 158 -16.79 -9.33 2.00
C THR A 158 -16.10 -8.57 3.14
N MET A 159 -16.46 -7.29 3.35
CA MET A 159 -15.94 -6.50 4.46
C MET A 159 -16.37 -7.06 5.82
N ALA A 160 -17.65 -7.41 5.97
CA ALA A 160 -18.16 -8.03 7.20
C ALA A 160 -17.47 -9.37 7.49
N VAL A 161 -17.26 -10.20 6.46
CA VAL A 161 -16.58 -11.50 6.62
C VAL A 161 -15.10 -11.30 7.00
N MET A 162 -14.38 -10.36 6.37
CA MET A 162 -12.99 -10.06 6.76
C MET A 162 -12.90 -9.58 8.21
N ILE A 163 -13.80 -8.68 8.64
CA ILE A 163 -13.85 -8.17 10.01
C ILE A 163 -14.20 -9.28 10.99
N ALA A 164 -15.25 -10.06 10.72
CA ALA A 164 -15.73 -11.13 11.59
C ALA A 164 -14.66 -12.21 11.80
N THR A 165 -13.99 -12.63 10.72
CA THR A 165 -12.92 -13.64 10.81
C THR A 165 -11.69 -13.11 11.52
N GLY A 166 -11.35 -11.83 11.35
CA GLY A 166 -10.27 -11.18 12.10
C GLY A 166 -10.60 -11.04 13.58
N MET A 167 -11.84 -10.68 13.93
CA MET A 167 -12.33 -10.63 15.30
C MET A 167 -12.30 -12.01 15.94
N LEU A 168 -12.73 -13.04 15.21
CA LEU A 168 -12.72 -14.43 15.65
C LEU A 168 -11.28 -14.89 15.95
N ALA A 169 -10.35 -14.68 15.02
CA ALA A 169 -8.93 -14.99 15.23
C ALA A 169 -8.32 -14.25 16.43
N ARG A 170 -8.79 -13.04 16.75
CA ARG A 170 -8.36 -12.27 17.93
C ARG A 170 -8.98 -12.73 19.25
N SER A 171 -10.24 -13.16 19.20
CA SER A 171 -11.03 -13.55 20.38
C SER A 171 -10.62 -14.90 20.97
N VAL A 172 -10.04 -15.79 20.16
CA VAL A 172 -9.59 -17.11 20.63
C VAL A 172 -8.27 -16.96 21.40
N ASP A 173 -8.27 -17.47 22.63
CA ASP A 173 -7.07 -17.51 23.48
C ASP A 173 -6.02 -18.47 22.91
N TYR A 174 -4.75 -18.08 23.03
CA TYR A 174 -3.61 -18.82 22.47
C TYR A 174 -3.40 -20.21 23.11
N GLU A 175 -4.00 -20.47 24.28
CA GLU A 175 -3.89 -21.77 24.96
C GLU A 175 -4.55 -22.92 24.18
N ASN A 176 -5.62 -22.62 23.44
CA ASN A 176 -6.25 -23.58 22.53
C ASN A 176 -5.56 -23.52 21.17
N THR A 177 -4.36 -24.11 21.09
CA THR A 177 -3.50 -24.04 19.90
C THR A 177 -4.23 -24.45 18.63
N LEU A 178 -5.01 -25.53 18.63
CA LEU A 178 -5.71 -26.01 17.44
C LEU A 178 -6.79 -25.01 16.95
N VAL A 179 -7.65 -24.54 17.84
CA VAL A 179 -8.73 -23.58 17.49
C VAL A 179 -8.13 -22.25 17.03
N LYS A 180 -7.04 -21.80 17.68
CA LYS A 180 -6.33 -20.58 17.30
C LYS A 180 -5.75 -20.67 15.89
N HIS A 181 -5.08 -21.78 15.57
CA HIS A 181 -4.48 -21.99 14.25
C HIS A 181 -5.54 -22.14 13.16
N LEU A 182 -6.67 -22.79 13.45
CA LEU A 182 -7.80 -22.85 12.51
C LEU A 182 -8.43 -21.48 12.28
N ALA A 183 -8.67 -20.71 13.34
CA ALA A 183 -9.21 -19.35 13.25
C ALA A 183 -8.28 -18.42 12.45
N TRP A 184 -6.97 -18.51 12.71
CA TRP A 184 -5.94 -17.81 11.96
C TRP A 184 -5.92 -18.24 10.49
N ALA A 185 -5.89 -19.54 10.22
CA ALA A 185 -5.86 -20.07 8.87
C ALA A 185 -7.10 -19.71 8.07
N LEU A 186 -8.27 -19.73 8.72
CA LEU A 186 -9.54 -19.30 8.15
C LEU A 186 -9.48 -17.82 7.77
N HIS A 187 -8.96 -16.96 8.64
CA HIS A 187 -8.83 -15.54 8.36
C HIS A 187 -7.89 -15.28 7.16
N CYS A 188 -6.71 -15.92 7.12
CA CYS A 188 -5.82 -15.84 5.96
C CYS A 188 -6.46 -16.39 4.69
N GLY A 189 -7.24 -17.46 4.82
CA GLY A 189 -8.03 -18.05 3.75
C GLY A 189 -9.02 -17.06 3.14
N VAL A 190 -9.81 -16.40 3.98
CA VAL A 190 -10.77 -15.36 3.59
C VAL A 190 -10.09 -14.18 2.93
N MET A 191 -8.99 -13.68 3.50
CA MET A 191 -8.22 -12.60 2.89
C MET A 191 -7.73 -13.00 1.50
N GLY A 192 -7.21 -14.21 1.34
CA GLY A 192 -6.79 -14.73 0.03
C GLY A 192 -7.95 -14.78 -0.97
N ALA A 193 -9.13 -15.23 -0.53
CA ALA A 193 -10.32 -15.29 -1.37
C ALA A 193 -10.77 -13.90 -1.84
N VAL A 194 -10.78 -12.90 -0.95
CA VAL A 194 -11.11 -11.51 -1.30
C VAL A 194 -10.10 -10.90 -2.28
N LEU A 195 -8.83 -11.32 -2.19
CA LEU A 195 -7.76 -10.87 -3.09
C LEU A 195 -7.71 -11.65 -4.42
N ALA A 196 -8.48 -12.72 -4.57
CA ALA A 196 -8.49 -13.55 -5.78
C ALA A 196 -8.71 -12.77 -7.10
N PRO A 197 -9.55 -11.71 -7.17
CA PRO A 197 -9.68 -10.90 -8.38
C PRO A 197 -8.38 -10.24 -8.85
N LEU A 198 -7.41 -10.01 -7.95
CA LEU A 198 -6.10 -9.46 -8.33
C LEU A 198 -5.30 -10.42 -9.21
N CYS A 199 -5.60 -11.72 -9.18
CA CYS A 199 -4.98 -12.71 -10.07
C CYS A 199 -5.20 -12.39 -11.55
N PHE A 200 -6.26 -11.65 -11.91
CA PHE A 200 -6.50 -11.20 -13.29
C PHE A 200 -5.55 -10.11 -13.78
N MET A 201 -4.84 -9.43 -12.87
CA MET A 201 -3.88 -8.37 -13.24
C MET A 201 -2.58 -8.94 -13.82
N GLY A 202 -2.42 -10.27 -13.79
CA GLY A 202 -1.34 -11.01 -14.42
C GLY A 202 -0.20 -11.33 -13.47
N GLY A 203 0.33 -12.55 -13.62
CA GLY A 203 1.46 -13.05 -12.82
C GLY A 203 2.67 -12.11 -12.76
N PRO A 204 3.14 -11.52 -13.88
CA PRO A 204 4.30 -10.62 -13.86
C PRO A 204 4.09 -9.31 -13.09
N VAL A 205 2.86 -8.80 -13.01
CA VAL A 205 2.55 -7.60 -12.21
C VAL A 205 2.57 -7.96 -10.73
N LEU A 206 1.93 -9.07 -10.37
CA LEU A 206 1.86 -9.54 -8.98
C LEU A 206 3.22 -9.90 -8.41
N THR A 207 4.09 -10.57 -9.17
CA THR A 207 5.43 -10.96 -8.69
C THR A 207 6.31 -9.73 -8.43
N ARG A 208 6.27 -8.73 -9.31
CA ARG A 208 7.01 -7.48 -9.10
C ARG A 208 6.46 -6.67 -7.94
N ALA A 209 5.13 -6.56 -7.84
CA ALA A 209 4.50 -5.90 -6.71
C ALA A 209 4.86 -6.59 -5.39
N ALA A 210 4.88 -7.93 -5.35
CA ALA A 210 5.29 -8.70 -4.18
C ALA A 210 6.74 -8.40 -3.78
N TRP A 211 7.68 -8.35 -4.74
CA TRP A 211 9.07 -7.97 -4.45
C TRP A 211 9.21 -6.54 -3.93
N TYR A 212 8.45 -5.59 -4.48
CA TYR A 212 8.45 -4.22 -3.98
C TYR A 212 7.82 -4.11 -2.59
N THR A 213 6.74 -4.84 -2.32
CA THR A 213 6.17 -4.94 -0.98
C THR A 213 7.19 -5.52 -0.01
N ALA A 214 7.87 -6.62 -0.36
CA ALA A 214 8.89 -7.23 0.49
C ALA A 214 10.04 -6.25 0.80
N GLY A 215 10.49 -5.47 -0.19
CA GLY A 215 11.51 -4.43 -0.01
C GLY A 215 11.03 -3.29 0.90
N ILE A 216 9.81 -2.80 0.71
CA ILE A 216 9.21 -1.76 1.57
C ILE A 216 9.05 -2.28 2.99
N VAL A 217 8.52 -3.49 3.16
CA VAL A 217 8.26 -4.08 4.47
C VAL A 217 9.58 -4.32 5.20
N GLY A 218 10.56 -4.95 4.56
CA GLY A 218 11.88 -5.16 5.15
C GLY A 218 12.59 -3.85 5.47
N GLY A 219 12.56 -2.87 4.57
CA GLY A 219 13.19 -1.56 4.76
C GLY A 219 12.56 -0.75 5.89
N LEU A 220 11.22 -0.72 5.96
CA LEU A 220 10.51 -0.01 7.03
C LEU A 220 10.63 -0.75 8.37
N SER A 221 10.58 -2.08 8.39
CA SER A 221 10.79 -2.84 9.63
C SER A 221 12.21 -2.64 10.18
N ALA A 222 13.24 -2.59 9.31
CA ALA A 222 14.60 -2.25 9.73
C ALA A 222 14.67 -0.82 10.30
N THR A 223 14.03 0.12 9.61
CA THR A 223 13.94 1.52 10.05
C THR A 223 13.27 1.65 11.42
N ALA A 224 12.17 0.92 11.66
CA ALA A 224 11.43 0.91 12.92
C ALA A 224 12.32 0.49 14.10
N ILE A 225 13.18 -0.51 13.90
CA ILE A 225 14.12 -1.00 14.92
C ILE A 225 15.27 0.01 15.14
N THR A 226 15.58 0.87 14.17
CA THR A 226 16.60 1.91 14.35
C THR A 226 16.06 3.22 14.94
N ALA A 227 14.76 3.46 14.86
CA ALA A 227 14.15 4.73 15.27
C ALA A 227 13.85 4.78 16.79
N PRO A 228 14.02 5.95 17.44
CA PRO A 228 13.69 6.14 18.86
C PRO A 228 12.18 5.99 19.12
N SER A 229 11.81 5.23 20.15
CA SER A 229 10.48 4.61 20.30
C SER A 229 9.40 5.52 20.89
N GLU A 230 9.76 6.62 21.57
CA GLU A 230 8.79 7.39 22.36
C GLU A 230 7.87 8.29 21.52
N LYS A 231 8.35 8.81 20.39
CA LYS A 231 7.58 9.74 19.55
C LYS A 231 6.51 9.08 18.69
N PHE A 232 6.63 7.79 18.42
CA PHE A 232 5.72 7.10 17.50
C PHE A 232 4.46 6.59 18.18
N LEU A 233 4.42 6.40 19.51
CA LEU A 233 3.19 6.00 20.21
C LEU A 233 2.10 7.10 20.12
N MET A 234 2.52 8.37 20.14
CA MET A 234 1.64 9.54 19.96
C MET A 234 1.15 9.70 18.52
N MET A 235 1.70 8.94 17.56
CA MET A 235 1.34 9.02 16.15
C MET A 235 0.02 8.31 15.82
N SER A 236 -0.53 7.51 16.74
CA SER A 236 -1.77 6.75 16.51
C SER A 236 -2.97 7.65 16.18
N GLY A 237 -3.05 8.84 16.77
CA GLY A 237 -4.10 9.83 16.49
C GLY A 237 -4.09 10.32 15.03
N PRO A 238 -3.00 10.93 14.55
CA PRO A 238 -2.85 11.31 13.15
C PRO A 238 -3.01 10.15 12.15
N LEU A 239 -2.46 8.97 12.47
CA LEU A 239 -2.61 7.78 11.63
C LEU A 239 -4.08 7.34 11.52
N ALA A 240 -4.82 7.34 12.62
CA ALA A 240 -6.25 7.00 12.62
C ALA A 240 -7.08 8.01 11.80
N MET A 241 -6.77 9.32 11.89
CA MET A 241 -7.41 10.33 11.04
C MET A 241 -7.11 10.09 9.55
N GLY A 242 -5.85 9.82 9.20
CA GLY A 242 -5.46 9.48 7.84
C GLY A 242 -6.16 8.22 7.32
N PHE A 243 -6.32 7.21 8.18
CA PHE A 243 -7.07 5.99 7.87
C PHE A 243 -8.53 6.28 7.59
N GLY A 244 -9.19 7.11 8.41
CA GLY A 244 -10.55 7.57 8.17
C GLY A 244 -10.71 8.23 6.79
N VAL A 245 -9.76 9.08 6.39
CA VAL A 245 -9.77 9.72 5.06
C VAL A 245 -9.65 8.70 3.93
N VAL A 246 -8.69 7.78 4.01
CA VAL A 246 -8.49 6.76 2.98
C VAL A 246 -9.68 5.79 2.91
N PHE A 247 -10.25 5.44 4.07
CA PHE A 247 -11.42 4.58 4.17
C PHE A 247 -12.66 5.24 3.55
N MET A 248 -12.93 6.50 3.87
CA MET A 248 -14.05 7.25 3.27
C MET A 248 -13.83 7.50 1.78
N ALA A 249 -12.59 7.73 1.35
CA ALA A 249 -12.27 7.82 -0.08
C ALA A 249 -12.54 6.49 -0.79
N ASN A 250 -12.23 5.35 -0.16
CA ASN A 250 -12.52 4.02 -0.71
C ASN A 250 -14.02 3.82 -0.88
N ILE A 251 -14.83 4.10 0.15
CA ILE A 251 -16.29 4.08 0.05
C ILE A 251 -16.80 5.04 -1.04
N GLY A 252 -16.25 6.25 -1.10
CA GLY A 252 -16.64 7.27 -2.08
C GLY A 252 -16.40 6.88 -3.54
N THR A 253 -15.37 6.06 -3.83
CA THR A 253 -15.11 5.57 -5.20
C THR A 253 -16.23 4.69 -5.75
N PHE A 254 -17.06 4.08 -4.90
CA PHE A 254 -18.19 3.26 -5.36
C PHE A 254 -19.39 4.07 -5.84
N PHE A 255 -19.56 5.29 -5.31
CA PHE A 255 -20.67 6.17 -5.68
C PHE A 255 -20.34 7.06 -6.87
N LEU A 256 -19.08 7.09 -7.31
CA LEU A 256 -18.61 7.98 -8.37
C LEU A 256 -18.09 7.21 -9.58
N PRO A 257 -18.41 7.66 -10.82
CA PRO A 257 -17.89 7.01 -12.01
C PRO A 257 -16.35 7.02 -12.04
N PRO A 258 -15.67 5.89 -12.32
CA PRO A 258 -14.21 5.79 -12.34
C PRO A 258 -13.53 6.74 -13.34
N GLY A 259 -14.25 7.16 -14.39
CA GLY A 259 -13.74 8.10 -15.40
C GLY A 259 -13.87 9.58 -15.03
N SER A 260 -14.56 9.90 -13.93
CA SER A 260 -14.76 11.28 -13.48
C SER A 260 -13.51 11.86 -12.82
N ALA A 261 -13.34 13.18 -12.85
CA ALA A 261 -12.24 13.85 -12.18
C ALA A 261 -12.24 13.63 -10.65
N ILE A 262 -13.41 13.64 -9.99
CA ILE A 262 -13.51 13.28 -8.57
C ILE A 262 -13.24 11.78 -8.35
N GLY A 263 -13.79 10.91 -9.19
CA GLY A 263 -13.53 9.46 -9.09
C GLY A 263 -12.03 9.16 -9.17
N ALA A 264 -11.32 9.81 -10.09
CA ALA A 264 -9.87 9.71 -10.22
C ALA A 264 -9.10 10.34 -9.05
N SER A 265 -9.60 11.41 -8.43
CA SER A 265 -8.96 11.99 -7.24
C SER A 265 -9.13 11.13 -6.00
N LEU A 266 -10.32 10.58 -5.77
CA LEU A 266 -10.55 9.59 -4.72
C LEU A 266 -9.72 8.34 -4.96
N ALA A 267 -9.68 7.82 -6.19
CA ALA A 267 -8.83 6.68 -6.54
C ALA A 267 -7.35 6.97 -6.27
N SER A 268 -6.87 8.19 -6.56
CA SER A 268 -5.49 8.59 -6.23
C SER A 268 -5.22 8.60 -4.73
N ILE A 269 -6.13 9.14 -3.91
CA ILE A 269 -6.05 9.08 -2.43
C ILE A 269 -6.06 7.62 -1.96
N VAL A 270 -6.96 6.82 -2.52
CA VAL A 270 -7.12 5.39 -2.23
C VAL A 270 -5.96 4.56 -2.71
N ILE A 271 -5.09 5.02 -3.60
CA ILE A 271 -3.91 4.26 -4.05
C ILE A 271 -2.64 4.81 -3.40
N TYR A 272 -2.31 6.07 -3.65
CA TYR A 272 -1.06 6.69 -3.20
C TYR A 272 -1.13 7.16 -1.75
N GLY A 273 -2.24 7.82 -1.37
CA GLY A 273 -2.42 8.33 -0.01
C GLY A 273 -2.39 7.20 1.01
N GLY A 274 -3.16 6.14 0.78
CA GLY A 274 -3.08 4.99 1.67
C GLY A 274 -1.78 4.18 1.54
N LEU A 275 -1.03 4.22 0.43
CA LEU A 275 0.28 3.55 0.37
C LEU A 275 1.26 4.21 1.36
N ILE A 276 1.26 5.54 1.40
CA ILE A 276 2.00 6.33 2.40
C ILE A 276 1.51 5.97 3.81
N LEU A 277 0.19 5.95 4.01
CA LEU A 277 -0.40 5.69 5.31
C LEU A 277 -0.09 4.29 5.85
N PHE A 278 -0.27 3.23 5.06
CA PHE A 278 0.01 1.86 5.49
C PHE A 278 1.50 1.60 5.64
N SER A 279 2.35 2.32 4.90
CA SER A 279 3.80 2.33 5.17
C SER A 279 4.12 2.94 6.54
N ALA A 280 3.42 4.02 6.91
CA ALA A 280 3.55 4.62 8.24
C ALA A 280 2.96 3.74 9.35
N PHE A 281 1.82 3.07 9.11
CA PHE A 281 1.26 2.08 10.04
C PHE A 281 2.23 0.92 10.25
N LEU A 282 2.85 0.40 9.20
CA LEU A 282 3.81 -0.69 9.31
C LEU A 282 5.00 -0.30 10.22
N LEU A 283 5.50 0.92 10.09
CA LEU A 283 6.55 1.45 10.96
C LEU A 283 6.08 1.52 12.42
N TYR A 284 4.90 2.11 12.65
CA TYR A 284 4.26 2.23 13.96
C TYR A 284 4.02 0.86 14.61
N ASP A 285 3.46 -0.08 13.88
CA ASP A 285 3.10 -1.41 14.37
C ASP A 285 4.32 -2.28 14.62
N THR A 286 5.40 -2.11 13.83
CA THR A 286 6.68 -2.77 14.13
C THR A 286 7.24 -2.29 15.47
N GLN A 287 7.21 -0.99 15.74
CA GLN A 287 7.66 -0.45 17.03
C GLN A 287 6.74 -0.86 18.18
N ARG A 288 5.43 -0.85 17.95
CA ARG A 288 4.43 -1.33 18.92
C ARG A 288 4.64 -2.80 19.25
N LEU A 289 4.95 -3.64 18.26
CA LEU A 289 5.29 -5.05 18.47
C LEU A 289 6.49 -5.19 19.40
N VAL A 290 7.59 -4.49 19.11
CA VAL A 290 8.80 -4.57 19.92
C VAL A 290 8.53 -4.13 21.36
N LYS A 291 7.89 -2.97 21.54
CA LYS A 291 7.52 -2.46 22.86
C LYS A 291 6.61 -3.43 23.62
N THR A 292 5.64 -4.03 22.92
CA THR A 292 4.75 -5.04 23.52
C THR A 292 5.54 -6.28 23.91
N ALA A 293 6.47 -6.75 23.07
CA ALA A 293 7.30 -7.92 23.35
C ALA A 293 8.24 -7.72 24.55
N GLU A 294 8.76 -6.51 24.74
CA GLU A 294 9.59 -6.10 25.88
C GLU A 294 8.78 -5.97 27.17
N MET A 295 7.65 -5.26 27.13
CA MET A 295 6.83 -4.98 28.32
C MET A 295 6.01 -6.18 28.79
N HIS A 296 5.81 -7.21 27.95
CA HIS A 296 4.99 -8.36 28.34
C HIS A 296 5.70 -9.16 29.45
N PRO A 297 5.11 -9.30 30.65
CA PRO A 297 5.77 -9.94 31.77
C PRO A 297 6.22 -11.36 31.43
N HIS A 298 7.42 -11.73 31.86
CA HIS A 298 7.94 -13.08 31.64
C HIS A 298 7.45 -14.02 32.76
N LYS A 299 7.22 -15.30 32.42
CA LYS A 299 6.77 -16.32 33.38
C LYS A 299 7.75 -16.48 34.56
N SER A 300 9.01 -16.07 34.42
CA SER A 300 10.01 -16.12 35.50
C SER A 300 10.09 -14.87 36.38
N GLN A 301 9.42 -13.76 36.02
CA GLN A 301 9.34 -12.54 36.85
C GLN A 301 8.17 -12.59 37.85
N LEU A 302 7.52 -13.75 37.96
CA LEU A 302 6.50 -14.04 38.96
C LEU A 302 7.17 -14.23 40.32
N THR A 303 7.37 -13.13 41.04
CA THR A 303 7.49 -13.22 42.49
C THR A 303 6.09 -13.43 43.05
N GLN A 304 5.88 -14.64 43.56
CA GLN A 304 4.76 -15.05 44.39
C GLN A 304 4.42 -13.95 45.42
N PHE A 305 3.33 -13.22 45.20
CA PHE A 305 2.74 -12.31 46.19
C PHE A 305 1.37 -12.88 46.57
N ASN A 306 1.22 -13.34 47.82
CA ASN A 306 -0.03 -13.82 48.42
C ASN A 306 -0.71 -15.06 47.82
N GLY A 307 0.03 -16.03 47.26
CA GLY A 307 -0.52 -17.37 47.00
C GLY A 307 -1.63 -17.46 45.94
N GLU A 308 -2.03 -16.36 45.31
CA GLU A 308 -2.94 -16.38 44.17
C GLU A 308 -2.17 -16.57 42.86
N SER A 309 -2.58 -17.57 42.07
CA SER A 309 -2.03 -17.82 40.75
C SER A 309 -2.52 -16.73 39.79
N LEU A 310 -1.73 -15.68 39.61
CA LEU A 310 -2.02 -14.66 38.61
C LEU A 310 -1.89 -15.29 37.21
N TYR A 311 -3.02 -15.64 36.60
CA TYR A 311 -3.09 -16.18 35.25
C TYR A 311 -2.76 -15.05 34.25
N ILE A 312 -1.47 -14.88 33.99
CA ILE A 312 -0.98 -13.94 32.97
C ILE A 312 -1.15 -14.62 31.61
N ARG A 313 -1.96 -14.01 30.74
CA ARG A 313 -2.18 -14.51 29.37
C ARG A 313 -0.84 -14.66 28.63
N PRO A 314 -0.56 -15.82 28.01
CA PRO A 314 0.64 -16.01 27.22
C PRO A 314 0.72 -14.98 26.08
N PHE A 315 1.94 -14.58 25.72
CA PHE A 315 2.16 -13.70 24.58
C PHE A 315 1.60 -14.37 23.33
N ASP A 316 0.72 -13.67 22.62
CA ASP A 316 0.03 -14.19 21.44
C ASP A 316 0.66 -13.60 20.16
N PRO A 317 1.58 -14.34 19.51
CA PRO A 317 2.25 -13.87 18.31
C PRO A 317 1.29 -13.73 17.11
N ILE A 318 0.20 -14.51 17.07
CA ILE A 318 -0.80 -14.47 16.00
C ILE A 318 -1.60 -13.17 16.07
N ASN A 319 -1.95 -12.74 17.28
CA ASN A 319 -2.62 -11.46 17.48
C ASN A 319 -1.67 -10.28 17.25
N ALA A 320 -0.41 -10.41 17.67
CA ALA A 320 0.59 -9.36 17.52
C ALA A 320 0.97 -9.09 16.04
N GLN A 321 1.01 -10.12 15.18
CA GLN A 321 1.29 -9.95 13.75
C GLN A 321 0.10 -9.42 12.94
N MET A 322 -1.12 -9.49 13.47
CA MET A 322 -2.34 -9.27 12.68
C MET A 322 -2.41 -7.87 12.06
N SER A 323 -1.91 -6.85 12.75
CA SER A 323 -1.95 -5.48 12.23
C SER A 323 -0.85 -5.26 11.17
N ILE A 324 0.37 -5.74 11.44
CA ILE A 324 1.47 -5.79 10.46
C ILE A 324 1.06 -6.53 9.18
N TYR A 325 0.39 -7.67 9.31
CA TYR A 325 -0.15 -8.44 8.19
C TYR A 325 -1.14 -7.64 7.34
N MET A 326 -2.05 -6.91 7.97
CA MET A 326 -3.00 -6.04 7.27
C MET A 326 -2.30 -4.90 6.54
N ASP A 327 -1.27 -4.30 7.13
CA ASP A 327 -0.49 -3.26 6.46
C ASP A 327 0.24 -3.81 5.23
N VAL A 328 0.87 -4.98 5.37
CA VAL A 328 1.56 -5.68 4.26
C VAL A 328 0.60 -5.94 3.09
N LEU A 329 -0.59 -6.48 3.37
CA LEU A 329 -1.58 -6.73 2.33
C LEU A 329 -2.07 -5.44 1.68
N ASN A 330 -2.35 -4.40 2.47
CA ASN A 330 -2.78 -3.12 1.94
C ASN A 330 -1.71 -2.48 1.04
N ILE A 331 -0.44 -2.51 1.45
CA ILE A 331 0.69 -2.06 0.62
C ILE A 331 0.76 -2.86 -0.68
N PHE A 332 0.64 -4.19 -0.61
CA PHE A 332 0.67 -5.07 -1.79
C PHE A 332 -0.44 -4.73 -2.78
N ILE A 333 -1.70 -4.66 -2.34
CA ILE A 333 -2.85 -4.35 -3.20
C ILE A 333 -2.63 -3.01 -3.93
N ARG A 334 -2.08 -2.01 -3.24
CA ARG A 334 -1.79 -0.69 -3.81
C ARG A 334 -0.69 -0.73 -4.86
N LEU A 335 0.39 -1.45 -4.61
CA LEU A 335 1.44 -1.64 -5.60
C LEU A 335 0.91 -2.39 -6.81
N VAL A 336 0.10 -3.41 -6.61
CA VAL A 336 -0.58 -4.13 -7.70
C VAL A 336 -1.45 -3.15 -8.52
N MET A 337 -2.25 -2.29 -7.88
CA MET A 337 -3.06 -1.26 -8.57
C MET A 337 -2.21 -0.24 -9.34
N ILE A 338 -1.10 0.23 -8.77
CA ILE A 338 -0.17 1.16 -9.42
C ILE A 338 0.45 0.49 -10.66
N MET A 339 0.91 -0.74 -10.51
CA MET A 339 1.63 -1.47 -11.56
C MET A 339 0.73 -2.03 -12.65
N GLY A 340 -0.52 -2.38 -12.30
CA GLY A 340 -1.53 -2.88 -13.22
C GLY A 340 -2.14 -1.81 -14.14
N GLY A 341 -1.68 -0.56 -14.06
CA GLY A 341 -2.08 0.49 -15.01
C GLY A 341 -3.36 1.21 -14.64
N MET A 342 -3.87 1.06 -13.41
CA MET A 342 -4.98 1.87 -12.89
C MET A 342 -4.59 3.36 -12.73
N SER A 343 -3.28 3.64 -12.67
CA SER A 343 -2.71 4.97 -12.84
C SER A 343 -2.68 5.32 -14.33
N GLY A 344 -3.79 5.86 -14.84
CA GLY A 344 -4.03 6.07 -16.27
C GLY A 344 -2.88 6.74 -17.02
N ASN A 345 -2.16 5.96 -17.84
CA ASN A 345 -1.45 6.47 -19.04
C ASN A 345 -0.91 5.38 -20.00
N LYS A 346 -1.50 4.18 -20.08
CA LYS A 346 -1.04 3.14 -21.05
C LYS A 346 -2.07 2.87 -22.16
N ARG A 347 -2.55 3.94 -22.79
CA ARG A 347 -2.99 3.87 -24.18
C ARG A 347 -2.05 4.74 -25.00
N LYS A 348 -0.93 4.14 -25.39
CA LYS A 348 -0.21 4.45 -26.63
C LYS A 348 0.15 3.14 -27.27
#